data_AF-A0A9E6SDB1-F1
#
_entry.id   AF-A0A9E6SDB1-F1
#
_cell.length_a   1.000
_cell.length_b   1.000
_cell.length_c   1.000
_cell.angle_alpha   90.00
_cell.angle_beta   90.00
_cell.angle_gamma   90.00
#
_symmetry.space_group_name_H-M   'P 1'
#
loop_
_entity.id
_entity.type
_entity.pdbx_description
1 polymer ?
#
loop_
_entity_poly.entity_id
_entity_poly.type
_entity_poly.pdbx_seq_one_letter_code
_entity_poly.pdbx_strand_id
1 'polypeptide(L)'
;MSDLILDYIKSGVERFPDSIYGESYRCSVYLTDGTFLPCVMLRKSSPVVELAIRRFAQEKKGKGIFGSRDGNGYESIVKTFVAAGNRVNHYDIARVEPSRFAIPLSLLKQIEGETTMAWTGFVFEMNDGKLFSYGTTFGMEFFCLPDGYGFDNVVAVHNHSYVSPTGVLGALAEGMAVQPSEYAPSLVLRERPYFVCYYDA
;
A
#
# COMPACT_ATOMS: atom_id res chain seq x y z
N MET A 1 14.44 -18.66 -9.30
CA MET A 1 14.39 -17.19 -9.44
C MET A 1 14.15 -16.89 -10.91
N SER A 2 13.03 -16.24 -11.25
CA SER A 2 12.71 -15.91 -12.64
C SER A 2 13.62 -14.77 -13.12
N ASP A 3 14.39 -15.01 -14.19
CA ASP A 3 15.27 -13.99 -14.80
C ASP A 3 14.51 -12.70 -15.10
N LEU A 4 13.23 -12.82 -15.46
CA LEU A 4 12.34 -11.71 -15.74
C LEU A 4 12.15 -10.74 -14.56
N ILE A 5 12.00 -11.26 -13.35
CA ILE A 5 11.83 -10.42 -12.15
C ILE A 5 13.14 -9.71 -11.81
N LEU A 6 14.26 -10.40 -11.96
CA LEU A 6 15.58 -9.80 -11.75
C LEU A 6 15.88 -8.70 -12.76
N ASP A 7 15.56 -8.93 -14.03
CA ASP A 7 15.76 -7.95 -15.09
C ASP A 7 14.89 -6.71 -14.87
N TYR A 8 13.64 -6.89 -14.43
CA TYR A 8 12.78 -5.79 -14.02
C TYR A 8 13.39 -4.98 -12.87
N ILE A 9 13.89 -5.63 -11.81
CA ILE A 9 14.54 -4.95 -10.69
C ILE A 9 15.81 -4.21 -11.16
N LYS A 10 16.63 -4.84 -11.99
CA LYS A 10 17.87 -4.26 -12.55
C LYS A 10 17.62 -3.12 -13.55
N SER A 11 16.41 -3.02 -14.11
CA SER A 11 16.04 -1.95 -15.05
C SER A 11 16.00 -0.55 -14.42
N GLY A 12 16.14 -0.45 -13.10
CA GLY A 12 16.11 0.82 -12.38
C GLY A 12 14.71 1.24 -11.93
N VAL A 13 13.77 0.29 -11.85
CA VAL A 13 12.45 0.52 -11.23
C VAL A 13 12.60 1.14 -9.84
N GLU A 14 11.70 2.07 -9.52
CA GLU A 14 11.70 2.76 -8.25
C GLU A 14 11.59 1.78 -7.07
N ARG A 15 12.60 1.82 -6.18
CA ARG A 15 12.64 1.02 -4.96
C ARG A 15 11.76 1.64 -3.89
N PHE A 16 10.76 0.89 -3.43
CA PHE A 16 9.88 1.28 -2.32
C PHE A 16 10.47 0.83 -0.98
N PRO A 17 10.85 1.76 -0.08
CA PRO A 17 11.40 1.42 1.23
C PRO A 17 10.31 0.96 2.20
N ASP A 18 10.51 -0.19 2.84
CA ASP A 18 9.64 -0.69 3.88
C ASP A 18 10.47 -1.10 5.10
N SER A 19 10.20 -0.52 6.27
CA SER A 19 10.98 -0.77 7.48
C SER A 19 10.72 -2.16 8.08
N ILE A 20 9.61 -2.80 7.71
CA ILE A 20 9.19 -4.10 8.21
C ILE A 20 9.59 -5.19 7.21
N TYR A 21 9.33 -4.97 5.92
CA TYR A 21 9.50 -5.97 4.86
C TYR A 21 10.73 -5.75 3.98
N GLY A 22 11.54 -4.71 4.27
CA GLY A 22 12.76 -4.40 3.54
C GLY A 22 12.52 -3.78 2.17
N GLU A 23 13.48 -3.96 1.27
CA GLU A 23 13.38 -3.40 -0.08
C GLU A 23 12.25 -4.07 -0.87
N SER A 24 11.34 -3.24 -1.37
CA SER A 24 10.20 -3.69 -2.15
C SER A 24 10.13 -2.97 -3.50
N TYR A 25 9.47 -3.58 -4.47
CA TYR A 25 9.24 -2.98 -5.78
C TYR A 25 7.77 -3.12 -6.17
N ARG A 26 7.17 -2.02 -6.63
CA ARG A 26 5.77 -1.95 -7.02
C ARG A 26 5.63 -2.21 -8.52
N CYS A 27 4.74 -3.10 -8.91
CA CYS A 27 4.51 -3.45 -10.30
C CYS A 27 3.09 -3.98 -10.54
N SER A 28 2.75 -4.12 -11.81
CA SER A 28 1.70 -5.01 -12.29
C SER A 28 2.34 -6.26 -12.87
N VAL A 29 1.61 -7.37 -12.88
CA VAL A 29 2.08 -8.62 -13.50
C VAL A 29 0.99 -9.27 -14.33
N TYR A 30 1.40 -10.03 -15.34
CA TYR A 30 0.56 -10.99 -16.04
C TYR A 30 1.01 -12.39 -15.64
N LEU A 31 0.05 -13.22 -15.26
CA LEU A 31 0.30 -14.62 -14.97
C LEU A 31 0.38 -15.44 -16.25
N THR A 32 0.90 -16.66 -16.15
CA THR A 32 1.02 -17.60 -17.27
C THR A 32 -0.32 -17.99 -17.89
N ASP A 33 -1.42 -17.88 -17.14
CA ASP A 33 -2.79 -18.09 -17.63
C ASP A 33 -3.43 -16.84 -18.27
N GLY A 34 -2.70 -15.71 -18.32
CA GLY A 34 -3.16 -14.44 -18.85
C GLY A 34 -3.86 -13.53 -17.82
N THR A 35 -4.05 -13.97 -16.58
CA THR A 35 -4.62 -13.15 -15.51
C THR A 35 -3.75 -11.92 -15.24
N PHE A 36 -4.36 -10.74 -15.22
CA PHE A 36 -3.68 -9.48 -14.92
C PHE A 36 -3.86 -9.08 -13.46
N LEU A 37 -2.75 -8.89 -12.74
CA LEU A 37 -2.73 -8.37 -11.37
C LEU A 37 -2.11 -6.97 -11.38
N PRO A 38 -2.90 -5.91 -11.19
CA PRO A 38 -2.42 -4.52 -11.33
C PRO A 38 -1.60 -4.01 -10.14
N CYS A 39 -1.61 -4.73 -9.01
CA CYS A 39 -1.03 -4.28 -7.75
C CYS A 39 -0.25 -5.44 -7.13
N VAL A 40 1.06 -5.49 -7.38
CA VAL A 40 1.97 -6.51 -6.87
C VAL A 40 3.20 -5.88 -6.24
N MET A 41 3.56 -6.36 -5.05
CA MET A 41 4.80 -6.06 -4.35
C MET A 41 5.79 -7.21 -4.56
N LEU A 42 6.91 -6.93 -5.21
CA LEU A 42 8.05 -7.84 -5.28
C LEU A 42 8.93 -7.62 -4.04
N ARG A 43 9.20 -8.67 -3.29
CA ARG A 43 9.97 -8.62 -2.04
C ARG A 43 10.90 -9.82 -1.89
N LYS A 44 11.94 -9.68 -1.08
CA LYS A 44 12.68 -10.84 -0.55
C LYS A 44 11.89 -11.47 0.59
N SER A 45 12.01 -12.77 0.75
CA SER A 45 11.39 -13.52 1.85
C SER A 45 12.14 -13.34 3.17
N SER A 46 13.45 -13.03 3.13
CA SER A 46 14.27 -12.96 4.35
C SER A 46 13.70 -12.04 5.45
N PRO A 47 13.23 -10.81 5.18
CA PRO A 47 12.75 -9.93 6.25
C PRO A 47 11.48 -10.44 6.93
N VAL A 48 10.56 -11.04 6.15
CA VAL A 48 9.31 -11.59 6.72
C VAL A 48 9.57 -12.88 7.51
N VAL A 49 10.53 -13.70 7.08
CA VAL A 49 10.96 -14.91 7.81
C VAL A 49 11.62 -14.52 9.13
N GLU A 50 12.55 -13.56 9.12
CA GLU A 50 13.19 -13.05 10.34
C GLU A 50 12.17 -12.44 11.32
N LEU A 51 11.19 -11.69 10.79
CA LEU A 51 10.09 -11.15 11.58
C LEU A 51 9.29 -12.27 12.25
N ALA A 52 8.92 -13.32 11.52
CA ALA A 52 8.18 -14.46 12.06
C ALA A 52 8.97 -15.17 13.17
N ILE A 53 10.25 -15.47 12.96
CA ILE A 53 11.14 -16.08 13.96
C ILE A 53 11.20 -15.21 15.22
N ARG A 54 11.36 -13.89 15.05
CA ARG A 54 11.38 -12.94 16.17
C ARG A 54 10.07 -12.94 16.95
N ARG A 55 8.92 -13.02 16.28
CA ARG A 55 7.61 -13.10 16.95
C ARG A 55 7.47 -14.38 17.78
N PHE A 56 7.87 -15.53 17.25
CA PHE A 56 7.90 -16.77 18.03
C PHE A 56 8.81 -16.67 19.26
N ALA A 57 10.01 -16.08 19.11
CA ALA A 57 10.93 -15.90 20.22
C ALA A 57 10.39 -14.95 21.31
N GLN A 58 9.64 -13.91 20.93
CA GLN A 58 8.98 -13.00 21.86
C GLN A 58 7.82 -13.68 22.61
N GLU A 59 7.00 -14.45 21.89
CA GLU A 59 5.89 -15.22 22.45
C GLU A 59 6.40 -16.25 23.47
N LYS A 60 7.46 -16.99 23.13
CA LYS A 60 8.12 -17.93 24.06
C LYS A 60 8.60 -17.28 25.36
N LYS A 61 8.95 -16.00 25.34
CA LYS A 61 9.44 -15.24 26.49
C LYS A 61 8.33 -14.51 27.26
N GLY A 62 7.06 -14.73 26.90
CA GLY A 62 5.91 -14.03 27.50
C GLY A 62 5.83 -12.53 27.17
N LYS A 63 6.56 -12.09 26.13
CA LYS A 63 6.56 -10.70 25.63
C LYS A 63 5.84 -10.57 24.28
N GLY A 64 5.07 -11.59 23.92
CA GLY A 64 4.37 -11.66 22.66
C GLY A 64 3.15 -10.74 22.65
N ILE A 65 2.85 -10.19 21.48
CA ILE A 65 1.64 -9.38 21.23
C ILE A 65 0.47 -10.22 20.72
N PHE A 66 0.69 -11.51 20.43
CA PHE A 66 -0.29 -12.41 19.82
C PHE A 66 -1.02 -13.27 20.85
N GLY A 67 -0.39 -13.63 21.97
CA GLY A 67 -1.00 -14.46 23.02
C GLY A 67 -2.05 -13.78 23.90
N SER A 68 -2.19 -12.45 23.84
CA SER A 68 -3.06 -11.69 24.77
C SER A 68 -4.54 -11.60 24.37
N ARG A 69 -4.94 -12.01 23.15
CA ARG A 69 -6.33 -11.90 22.68
C ARG A 69 -7.12 -13.21 22.70
N ASP A 70 -6.55 -14.33 22.23
CA ASP A 70 -7.33 -15.56 21.97
C ASP A 70 -6.70 -16.87 22.53
N GLY A 71 -5.73 -16.77 23.43
CA GLY A 71 -5.17 -17.92 24.17
C GLY A 71 -4.12 -18.77 23.44
N ASN A 72 -3.91 -18.61 22.13
CA ASN A 72 -2.85 -19.31 21.39
C ASN A 72 -2.02 -18.39 20.48
N GLY A 73 -1.03 -17.71 21.05
CA GLY A 73 -0.17 -16.78 20.31
C GLY A 73 0.63 -17.42 19.17
N TYR A 74 1.03 -18.70 19.30
CA TYR A 74 1.74 -19.41 18.23
C TYR A 74 0.86 -19.63 17.01
N GLU A 75 -0.38 -20.07 17.20
CA GLU A 75 -1.34 -20.25 16.12
C GLU A 75 -1.63 -18.93 15.40
N SER A 76 -1.79 -17.84 16.15
CA SER A 76 -1.97 -16.50 15.57
C SER A 76 -0.76 -16.07 14.73
N ILE A 77 0.47 -16.33 15.19
CA ILE A 77 1.68 -16.08 14.40
C ILE A 77 1.65 -16.92 13.11
N VAL A 78 1.37 -18.23 13.19
CA VAL A 78 1.31 -19.10 12.00
C VAL A 78 0.25 -18.60 11.01
N LYS A 79 -0.97 -18.28 11.49
CA LYS A 79 -2.05 -17.72 10.67
C LYS A 79 -1.59 -16.47 9.93
N THR A 80 -0.96 -15.52 10.63
CA THR A 80 -0.47 -14.27 10.03
C THR A 80 0.61 -14.51 8.98
N PHE A 81 1.62 -15.34 9.25
CA PHE A 81 2.77 -15.47 8.35
C PHE A 81 2.62 -16.53 7.26
N VAL A 82 1.69 -17.48 7.40
CA VAL A 82 1.49 -18.56 6.42
C VAL A 82 0.22 -18.36 5.60
N ALA A 83 -0.90 -18.04 6.26
CA ALA A 83 -2.23 -18.06 5.63
C ALA A 83 -2.78 -16.66 5.31
N ALA A 84 -2.26 -15.60 5.93
CA ALA A 84 -2.76 -14.25 5.69
C ALA A 84 -2.08 -13.55 4.50
N GLY A 85 -2.81 -12.57 3.97
CA GLY A 85 -2.40 -11.75 2.84
C GLY A 85 -2.60 -12.44 1.49
N ASN A 86 -2.58 -11.65 0.41
CA ASN A 86 -2.67 -12.16 -0.94
C ASN A 86 -1.26 -12.45 -1.46
N ARG A 87 -1.04 -13.63 -2.05
CA ARG A 87 0.28 -14.06 -2.55
C ARG A 87 0.19 -14.58 -3.96
N VAL A 88 1.27 -14.38 -4.71
CA VAL A 88 1.45 -14.94 -6.05
C VAL A 88 2.84 -15.56 -6.13
N ASN A 89 2.93 -16.75 -6.70
CA ASN A 89 4.22 -17.42 -6.84
C ASN A 89 5.02 -16.78 -7.98
N HIS A 90 6.33 -16.71 -7.80
CA HIS A 90 7.21 -16.10 -8.79
C HIS A 90 7.26 -16.89 -10.12
N TYR A 91 7.00 -18.20 -10.08
CA TYR A 91 6.99 -19.07 -11.27
C TYR A 91 5.69 -18.96 -12.10
N ASP A 92 4.63 -18.39 -11.53
CA ASP A 92 3.37 -18.15 -12.24
C ASP A 92 3.39 -16.83 -13.03
N ILE A 93 4.44 -16.01 -12.87
CA ILE A 93 4.55 -14.70 -13.52
C ILE A 93 5.17 -14.84 -14.91
N ALA A 94 4.43 -14.42 -15.93
CA ALA A 94 4.85 -14.39 -17.33
C ALA A 94 5.36 -13.01 -17.79
N ARG A 95 4.88 -11.92 -17.17
CA ARG A 95 5.31 -10.55 -17.48
C ARG A 95 5.22 -9.65 -16.26
N VAL A 96 6.12 -8.68 -16.15
CA VAL A 96 6.14 -7.64 -15.12
C VAL A 96 6.24 -6.28 -15.80
N GLU A 97 5.49 -5.30 -15.32
CA GLU A 97 5.49 -3.93 -15.83
C GLU A 97 5.19 -2.91 -14.71
N PRO A 98 5.50 -1.62 -14.90
CA PRO A 98 5.15 -0.60 -13.92
C PRO A 98 3.65 -0.56 -13.62
N SER A 99 3.28 -0.40 -12.35
CA SER A 99 1.88 -0.25 -11.98
C SER A 99 1.42 1.20 -12.12
N ARG A 100 0.32 1.40 -12.86
CA ARG A 100 -0.35 2.71 -12.91
C ARG A 100 -0.89 3.17 -11.56
N PHE A 101 -1.08 2.26 -10.61
CA PHE A 101 -1.67 2.56 -9.29
C PHE A 101 -0.62 2.85 -8.23
N ALA A 102 0.68 2.77 -8.56
CA ALA A 102 1.77 3.10 -7.64
C ALA A 102 2.08 4.61 -7.67
N ILE A 103 1.82 5.31 -6.55
CA ILE A 103 2.18 6.73 -6.40
C ILE A 103 3.72 6.86 -6.45
N PRO A 104 4.31 7.64 -7.38
CA PRO A 104 5.76 7.88 -7.41
C PRO A 104 6.28 8.36 -6.05
N LEU A 105 7.47 7.92 -5.59
CA LEU A 105 7.95 8.28 -4.26
C LEU A 105 8.15 9.78 -4.07
N SER A 106 8.50 10.51 -5.14
CA SER A 106 8.59 11.97 -5.10
C SER A 106 7.26 12.62 -4.75
N LEU A 107 6.15 12.06 -5.22
CA LEU A 107 4.80 12.52 -4.91
C LEU A 107 4.35 12.01 -3.53
N LEU A 108 4.61 10.73 -3.23
CA LEU A 108 4.25 10.12 -1.95
C LEU A 108 4.88 10.85 -0.75
N LYS A 109 6.12 11.35 -0.90
CA LYS A 109 6.83 12.11 0.14
C LYS A 109 6.22 13.49 0.43
N GLN A 110 5.37 14.01 -0.45
CA GLN A 110 4.66 15.28 -0.24
C GLN A 110 3.38 15.07 0.58
N ILE A 111 2.93 13.82 0.71
CA ILE A 111 1.77 13.48 1.52
C ILE A 111 2.20 13.50 2.98
N GLU A 112 1.60 14.43 3.73
CA GLU A 112 1.84 14.56 5.16
C GLU A 112 0.94 13.59 5.93
N GLY A 113 1.58 12.79 6.76
CA GLY A 113 0.88 11.86 7.64
C GLY A 113 0.39 12.59 8.89
N GLU A 114 -0.92 12.73 9.02
CA GLU A 114 -1.58 13.21 10.25
C GLU A 114 -3.07 12.83 10.19
N THR A 115 -3.82 12.45 11.22
CA THR A 115 -3.67 11.97 12.64
C THR A 115 -5.08 11.83 13.26
N THR A 116 -6.16 11.85 12.47
CA THR A 116 -7.52 11.67 12.98
C THR A 116 -7.85 10.19 13.03
N MET A 117 -7.94 9.56 14.21
CA MET A 117 -8.42 8.16 14.30
C MET A 117 -7.73 7.19 13.32
N ALA A 118 -6.40 7.27 13.16
CA ALA A 118 -5.65 6.44 12.20
C ALA A 118 -6.04 6.64 10.71
N TRP A 119 -6.56 7.82 10.36
CA TRP A 119 -6.89 8.24 9.00
C TRP A 119 -5.94 9.32 8.50
N THR A 120 -5.47 9.17 7.26
CA THR A 120 -4.75 10.20 6.50
C THR A 120 -5.58 10.56 5.29
N GLY A 121 -5.99 11.83 5.18
CA GLY A 121 -6.75 12.35 4.03
C GLY A 121 -5.98 13.46 3.33
N PHE A 122 -6.01 13.44 2.00
CA PHE A 122 -5.32 14.41 1.15
C PHE A 122 -6.06 14.56 -0.19
N VAL A 123 -5.82 15.65 -0.89
CA VAL A 123 -6.39 15.91 -2.22
C VAL A 123 -5.27 16.06 -3.23
N PHE A 124 -5.41 15.41 -4.38
CA PHE A 124 -4.59 15.71 -5.54
C PHE A 124 -5.33 16.70 -6.44
N GLU A 125 -4.62 17.77 -6.80
CA GLU A 125 -5.00 18.68 -7.87
C GLU A 125 -4.33 18.24 -9.16
N MET A 126 -5.13 18.06 -10.20
CA MET A 126 -4.69 17.65 -11.52
C MET A 126 -4.38 18.87 -12.39
N ASN A 127 -3.63 18.67 -13.48
CA ASN A 127 -3.24 19.73 -14.41
C ASN A 127 -4.40 20.45 -15.12
N ASP A 128 -5.61 19.88 -15.10
CA ASP A 128 -6.85 20.49 -15.60
C ASP A 128 -7.66 21.21 -14.50
N GLY A 129 -7.10 21.32 -13.30
CA GLY A 129 -7.71 21.95 -12.12
C GLY A 129 -8.70 21.06 -11.38
N LYS A 130 -8.93 19.81 -11.80
CA LYS A 130 -9.80 18.90 -11.05
C LYS A 130 -9.15 18.44 -9.75
N LEU A 131 -9.98 18.34 -8.72
CA LEU A 131 -9.58 17.92 -7.38
C LEU A 131 -10.16 16.54 -7.08
N PHE A 132 -9.33 15.64 -6.57
CA PHE A 132 -9.77 14.31 -6.16
C PHE A 132 -9.36 14.04 -4.71
N SER A 133 -10.34 13.67 -3.88
CA SER A 133 -10.10 13.29 -2.49
C SER A 133 -9.54 11.88 -2.40
N TYR A 134 -8.52 11.70 -1.58
CA TYR A 134 -7.92 10.42 -1.24
C TYR A 134 -7.87 10.25 0.27
N GLY A 135 -7.84 9.01 0.71
CA GLY A 135 -7.53 8.75 2.10
C GLY A 135 -7.21 7.29 2.36
N THR A 136 -6.47 7.06 3.44
CA THR A 136 -6.04 5.72 3.85
C THR A 136 -5.95 5.58 5.36
N THR A 137 -6.02 4.32 5.81
CA THR A 137 -5.74 3.89 7.18
C THR A 137 -4.47 3.05 7.19
N PHE A 138 -3.33 3.61 6.75
CA PHE A 138 -2.00 2.97 6.69
C PHE A 138 -1.58 2.23 5.39
N GLY A 139 -2.37 2.23 4.32
CA GLY A 139 -1.98 1.64 3.03
C GLY A 139 -1.47 2.68 2.04
N MET A 140 -0.19 2.60 1.64
CA MET A 140 0.46 3.61 0.79
C MET A 140 1.10 3.04 -0.49
N GLU A 141 0.98 1.74 -0.70
CA GLU A 141 1.64 1.04 -1.80
C GLU A 141 0.95 1.32 -3.14
N PHE A 142 -0.39 1.24 -3.16
CA PHE A 142 -1.21 1.43 -4.35
C PHE A 142 -2.50 2.19 -4.03
N PHE A 143 -2.92 3.10 -4.91
CA PHE A 143 -4.17 3.85 -4.79
C PHE A 143 -5.00 3.78 -6.07
N CYS A 144 -6.32 3.86 -5.91
CA CYS A 144 -7.21 4.06 -7.05
C CYS A 144 -6.90 5.37 -7.76
N LEU A 145 -7.11 5.40 -9.08
CA LEU A 145 -7.05 6.61 -9.89
C LEU A 145 -8.38 6.80 -10.61
N PRO A 146 -8.86 8.05 -10.80
CA PRO A 146 -9.98 8.31 -11.69
C PRO A 146 -9.66 7.90 -13.13
N ASP A 147 -10.69 7.58 -13.90
CA ASP A 147 -10.53 7.21 -15.32
C ASP A 147 -9.92 8.35 -16.13
N GLY A 148 -8.94 8.03 -16.96
CA GLY A 148 -8.19 9.00 -17.77
C GLY A 148 -7.07 9.73 -17.04
N TYR A 149 -6.86 9.50 -15.74
CA TYR A 149 -5.78 10.14 -14.97
C TYR A 149 -4.62 9.19 -14.63
N GLY A 150 -3.43 9.78 -14.56
CA GLY A 150 -2.19 9.25 -14.02
C GLY A 150 -1.58 10.19 -12.98
N PHE A 151 -0.60 9.70 -12.22
CA PHE A 151 0.07 10.52 -11.20
C PHE A 151 0.97 11.61 -11.78
N ASP A 152 1.35 11.49 -13.05
CA ASP A 152 2.02 12.53 -13.83
C ASP A 152 1.13 13.74 -14.12
N ASN A 153 -0.19 13.62 -13.93
CA ASN A 153 -1.12 14.74 -14.04
C ASN A 153 -1.22 15.57 -12.75
N VAL A 154 -0.67 15.10 -11.63
CA VAL A 154 -0.78 15.79 -10.34
C VAL A 154 0.14 17.01 -10.34
N VAL A 155 -0.43 18.18 -10.07
CA VAL A 155 0.30 19.46 -9.97
C VAL A 155 0.44 19.97 -8.54
N ALA A 156 -0.45 19.56 -7.63
CA ALA A 156 -0.36 19.90 -6.21
C ALA A 156 -0.95 18.80 -5.31
N VAL A 157 -0.43 18.74 -4.08
CA VAL A 157 -0.95 17.91 -2.99
C VAL A 157 -1.47 18.84 -1.91
N HIS A 158 -2.75 18.72 -1.58
CA HIS A 158 -3.38 19.45 -0.47
C HIS A 158 -3.58 18.47 0.69
N ASN A 159 -2.68 18.52 1.67
CA ASN A 159 -2.74 17.66 2.85
C ASN A 159 -3.90 18.05 3.77
N HIS A 160 -4.36 17.09 4.58
CA HIS A 160 -5.44 17.27 5.56
C HIS A 160 -6.69 17.92 4.96
N SER A 161 -7.01 17.55 3.73
CA SER A 161 -8.05 18.19 2.93
C SER A 161 -9.01 17.18 2.31
N TYR A 162 -10.17 17.66 1.90
CA TYR A 162 -11.18 16.93 1.13
C TYR A 162 -11.81 17.85 0.07
N VAL A 163 -12.51 17.25 -0.88
CA VAL A 163 -13.34 17.94 -1.87
C VAL A 163 -14.80 17.72 -1.50
N SER A 164 -15.55 18.79 -1.28
CA SER A 164 -16.98 18.73 -0.99
C SER A 164 -17.76 18.21 -2.21
N PRO A 165 -19.03 17.79 -2.04
CA PRO A 165 -19.91 17.42 -3.15
C PRO A 165 -20.10 18.56 -4.18
N THR A 166 -19.87 19.81 -3.79
CA THR A 166 -19.93 20.98 -4.68
C THR A 166 -18.61 21.27 -5.40
N GLY A 167 -17.58 20.44 -5.20
CA GLY A 167 -16.26 20.58 -5.83
C GLY A 167 -15.33 21.56 -5.13
N VAL A 168 -15.66 22.00 -3.91
CA VAL A 168 -14.87 22.99 -3.17
C VAL A 168 -13.88 22.27 -2.25
N LEU A 169 -12.63 22.73 -2.26
CA LEU A 169 -11.60 22.26 -1.33
C LEU A 169 -11.93 22.69 0.10
N GLY A 170 -11.96 21.74 1.02
CA GLY A 170 -12.17 21.97 2.45
C GLY A 170 -11.09 21.29 3.29
N ALA A 171 -10.90 21.76 4.52
CA ALA A 171 -9.96 21.16 5.47
C ALA A 171 -10.65 20.07 6.31
N LEU A 172 -9.97 18.94 6.49
CA LEU A 172 -10.37 17.90 7.42
C LEU A 172 -10.12 18.37 8.86
N ALA A 173 -10.95 17.88 9.78
CA ALA A 173 -10.70 18.07 11.20
C ALA A 173 -9.61 17.10 11.69
N GLU A 174 -8.66 17.61 12.47
CA GLU A 174 -7.56 16.82 13.04
C GLU A 174 -7.99 16.08 14.33
N GLY A 175 -7.34 14.95 14.63
CA GLY A 175 -7.44 14.25 15.92
C GLY A 175 -8.74 13.44 16.16
N MET A 176 -9.54 13.83 17.15
CA MET A 176 -10.82 13.13 17.46
C MET A 176 -12.03 13.99 17.13
N ALA A 177 -11.82 15.11 16.44
CA ALA A 177 -12.87 16.04 16.09
C ALA A 177 -13.83 15.45 15.04
N VAL A 178 -15.08 15.89 15.11
CA VAL A 178 -16.09 15.55 14.12
C VAL A 178 -15.71 16.21 12.80
N GLN A 179 -15.73 15.42 11.72
CA GLN A 179 -15.43 15.95 10.38
C GLN A 179 -16.50 16.95 9.94
N PRO A 180 -16.16 17.92 9.06
CA PRO A 180 -17.13 18.86 8.51
C PRO A 180 -18.33 18.12 7.91
N SER A 181 -19.54 18.69 8.04
CA SER A 181 -20.77 18.08 7.55
C SER A 181 -20.77 17.84 6.03
N GLU A 182 -19.94 18.56 5.30
CA GLU A 182 -19.77 18.45 3.86
C GLU A 182 -18.72 17.40 3.45
N TYR A 183 -17.99 16.82 4.41
CA TYR A 183 -17.08 15.71 4.13
C TYR A 183 -17.89 14.46 3.74
N ALA A 184 -17.67 13.96 2.53
CA ALA A 184 -18.37 12.81 1.98
C ALA A 184 -17.40 11.63 1.79
N PRO A 185 -17.34 10.66 2.73
CA PRO A 185 -16.43 9.51 2.63
C PRO A 185 -16.61 8.68 1.35
N SER A 186 -17.80 8.67 0.75
CA SER A 186 -18.09 7.97 -0.49
C SER A 186 -17.37 8.54 -1.72
N LEU A 187 -16.90 9.79 -1.66
CA LEU A 187 -16.15 10.43 -2.73
C LEU A 187 -14.63 10.22 -2.59
N VAL A 188 -14.19 9.58 -1.52
CA VAL A 188 -12.77 9.39 -1.23
C VAL A 188 -12.22 8.16 -1.95
N LEU A 189 -11.19 8.38 -2.76
CA LEU A 189 -10.41 7.32 -3.40
C LEU A 189 -9.52 6.62 -2.37
N ARG A 190 -9.55 5.29 -2.39
CA ARG A 190 -8.91 4.43 -1.40
C ARG A 190 -7.68 3.73 -1.93
N GLU A 191 -6.87 3.22 -1.02
CA GLU A 191 -5.83 2.25 -1.32
C GLU A 191 -6.41 1.01 -2.04
N ARG A 192 -5.59 0.36 -2.87
CA ARG A 192 -5.95 -0.91 -3.53
C ARG A 192 -5.31 -2.10 -2.81
N PRO A 193 -6.03 -3.22 -2.68
CA PRO A 193 -5.42 -4.46 -2.23
C PRO A 193 -4.35 -4.89 -3.24
N TYR A 194 -3.30 -5.52 -2.73
CA TYR A 194 -2.19 -5.99 -3.55
C TYR A 194 -1.82 -7.43 -3.20
N PHE A 195 -1.08 -8.06 -4.11
CA PHE A 195 -0.44 -9.35 -3.91
C PHE A 195 1.04 -9.17 -3.57
N VAL A 196 1.60 -10.06 -2.77
CA VAL A 196 3.04 -10.13 -2.54
C VAL A 196 3.61 -11.30 -3.32
N CYS A 197 4.70 -11.06 -4.04
CA CYS A 197 5.54 -12.07 -4.64
C CYS A 197 6.90 -12.08 -3.95
N TYR A 198 7.23 -13.19 -3.29
CA TYR A 198 8.58 -13.43 -2.78
C TYR A 198 9.40 -14.10 -3.87
N TYR A 199 10.34 -13.35 -4.47
CA TYR A 199 11.04 -13.79 -5.69
C TYR A 199 12.27 -14.69 -5.42
N ASP A 200 12.61 -14.88 -4.16
CA ASP A 200 13.70 -15.72 -3.65
C ASP A 200 13.21 -16.94 -2.86
N ALA A 201 11.89 -17.11 -2.73
CA ALA A 201 11.23 -18.22 -2.02
C ALA A 201 10.86 -19.37 -2.96
#